data_AF-A0A1G3A8W6-F1
#
_entry.id   AF-A0A1G3A8W6-F1
#
_cell.length_a   1.000
_cell.length_b   1.000
_cell.length_c   1.000
_cell.angle_alpha   90.00
_cell.angle_beta   90.00
_cell.angle_gamma   90.00
#
_symmetry.space_group_name_H-M   'P 1'
#
loop_
_entity.id
_entity.type
_entity.pdbx_description
1 polymer ?
#
loop_
_entity_poly.entity_id
_entity_poly.type
_entity_poly.pdbx_seq_one_letter_code
_entity_poly.pdbx_strand_id
1 'polypeptide(L)'
;MGVIAKKLDEAAGPQNNRLFLTDRAFHDWYRFVLSFPPHLVREYLHRFSLSGGDTVLDPFCGTGTTLVEAKENSISSVGIEASPMASFTSKVKTNWTKRFLQLKRTAETVVEKAIQTYLQSGQPILRFTPEQEKIILTNSISELPLHKCLILLNEIKAVGELEIRNLLLLALAHVAVSSASNLKFGPEVGVGKKKKEDARVFEDLI
;
A
#
# COMPACT_ATOMS: atom_id res chain seq x y z
N MET A 1 45.63 1.36 9.69
CA MET A 1 44.22 1.78 9.92
C MET A 1 43.17 0.88 9.24
N GLY A 2 43.54 -0.19 8.53
CA GLY A 2 42.61 -0.96 7.67
C GLY A 2 42.21 -2.37 8.14
N VAL A 3 42.22 -2.67 9.45
CA VAL A 3 41.97 -4.05 9.93
C VAL A 3 40.77 -4.16 10.89
N ILE A 4 40.15 -3.04 11.30
CA ILE A 4 39.03 -3.03 12.26
C ILE A 4 37.66 -3.05 11.59
N ALA A 5 37.55 -2.67 10.30
CA ALA A 5 36.27 -2.61 9.60
C ALA A 5 35.74 -3.97 9.10
N LYS A 6 36.54 -5.05 9.16
CA LYS A 6 36.22 -6.35 8.53
C LYS A 6 35.57 -7.37 9.46
N LYS A 7 35.18 -6.97 10.68
CA LYS A 7 34.76 -7.91 11.74
C LYS A 7 33.35 -7.68 12.32
N LEU A 8 32.53 -6.84 11.68
CA LEU A 8 31.14 -6.60 12.11
C LEU A 8 30.07 -7.22 11.20
N ASP A 9 30.45 -7.86 10.10
CA ASP A 9 29.50 -8.44 9.12
C ASP A 9 29.18 -9.94 9.31
N GLU A 10 29.77 -10.64 10.29
CA GLU A 10 29.61 -12.10 10.41
C GLU A 10 28.60 -12.55 11.50
N ALA A 11 27.76 -11.66 12.02
CA ALA A 11 26.80 -12.01 13.07
C ALA A 11 25.37 -11.52 12.80
N ALA A 12 24.78 -11.90 11.67
CA ALA A 12 23.33 -11.86 11.49
C ALA A 12 22.89 -12.96 10.52
N GLY A 13 21.95 -13.81 10.95
CA GLY A 13 21.26 -14.77 10.08
C GLY A 13 20.58 -14.08 8.88
N PRO A 14 20.04 -14.83 7.90
CA PRO A 14 19.70 -14.31 6.58
C PRO A 14 18.75 -13.11 6.67
N GLN A 15 19.29 -11.91 6.44
CA GLN A 15 18.55 -10.65 6.36
C GLN A 15 17.72 -10.55 5.06
N ASN A 16 17.73 -11.60 4.23
CA ASN A 16 17.32 -11.58 2.83
C ASN A 16 15.85 -11.18 2.59
N ASN A 17 14.91 -11.39 3.51
CA ASN A 17 13.48 -11.10 3.27
C ASN A 17 12.96 -9.83 3.98
N ARG A 18 13.84 -8.93 4.43
CA ARG A 18 13.42 -7.66 5.02
C ARG A 18 13.61 -6.51 4.03
N LEU A 19 12.62 -5.62 3.95
CA LEU A 19 12.73 -4.36 3.21
C LEU A 19 13.85 -3.52 3.82
N PHE A 20 14.84 -3.11 3.02
CA PHE A 20 15.81 -2.12 3.45
C PHE A 20 15.19 -0.73 3.50
N LEU A 21 15.78 0.21 4.24
CA LEU A 21 15.26 1.59 4.31
C LEU A 21 15.15 2.27 2.93
N THR A 22 16.09 1.96 2.03
CA THR A 22 16.09 2.44 0.64
C THR A 22 14.97 1.85 -0.21
N ASP A 23 14.42 0.69 0.17
CA ASP A 23 13.37 0.01 -0.58
C ASP A 23 11.97 0.54 -0.21
N ARG A 24 11.84 1.39 0.81
CA ARG A 24 10.51 1.74 1.36
C ARG A 24 9.70 2.70 0.51
N ALA A 25 10.34 3.47 -0.36
CA ALA A 25 9.72 4.59 -1.09
C ALA A 25 8.43 4.18 -1.82
N PHE A 26 8.38 2.95 -2.35
CA PHE A 26 7.23 2.40 -3.06
C PHE A 26 6.74 1.07 -2.47
N HIS A 27 7.60 0.31 -1.77
CA HIS A 27 7.28 -1.05 -1.34
C HIS A 27 6.53 -1.12 0.00
N ASP A 28 6.44 -0.02 0.75
CA ASP A 28 5.61 0.09 1.97
C ASP A 28 4.15 0.53 1.68
N TRP A 29 3.82 0.87 0.43
CA TRP A 29 2.48 1.40 0.09
C TRP A 29 1.36 0.37 0.27
N TYR A 30 1.66 -0.92 0.13
CA TYR A 30 0.75 -2.01 0.47
C TYR A 30 1.55 -3.28 0.78
N ARG A 31 1.45 -3.77 2.02
CA ARG A 31 2.24 -4.92 2.46
C ARG A 31 1.53 -6.22 2.14
N PHE A 32 2.02 -6.91 1.11
CA PHE A 32 1.67 -8.31 0.86
C PHE A 32 2.68 -9.22 1.58
N VAL A 33 2.18 -10.15 2.40
CA VAL A 33 3.00 -11.00 3.30
C VAL A 33 3.98 -11.91 2.55
N LEU A 34 3.76 -12.15 1.25
CA LEU A 34 4.56 -13.05 0.41
C LEU A 34 5.39 -12.32 -0.68
N SER A 35 5.62 -11.01 -0.54
CA SER A 35 6.46 -10.27 -1.50
C SER A 35 7.95 -10.64 -1.33
N PHE A 36 8.65 -10.86 -2.44
CA PHE A 36 10.11 -10.97 -2.43
C PHE A 36 10.76 -9.59 -2.26
N PRO A 37 11.98 -9.53 -1.72
CA PRO A 37 12.66 -8.26 -1.52
C PRO A 37 13.02 -7.58 -2.85
N PRO A 38 12.95 -6.25 -2.93
CA PRO A 38 13.27 -5.52 -4.17
C PRO A 38 14.72 -5.70 -4.65
N HIS A 39 15.68 -5.83 -3.73
CA HIS A 39 17.09 -6.06 -4.08
C HIS A 39 17.31 -7.37 -4.85
N LEU A 40 16.49 -8.40 -4.63
CA LEU A 40 16.57 -9.64 -5.40
C LEU A 40 16.24 -9.40 -6.88
N VAL A 41 15.26 -8.54 -7.17
CA VAL A 41 14.94 -8.18 -8.55
C VAL A 41 16.12 -7.45 -9.18
N ARG A 42 16.70 -6.47 -8.48
CA ARG A 42 17.88 -5.73 -8.98
C ARG A 42 19.05 -6.65 -9.29
N GLU A 43 19.30 -7.66 -8.44
CA GLU A 43 20.31 -8.67 -8.69
C GLU A 43 20.04 -9.42 -10.01
N TYR A 44 18.80 -9.84 -10.27
CA TYR A 44 18.44 -10.50 -11.53
C TYR A 44 18.53 -9.57 -12.74
N LEU A 45 18.07 -8.32 -12.64
CA LEU A 45 18.20 -7.34 -13.71
C LEU A 45 19.67 -7.17 -14.12
N HIS A 46 20.57 -7.07 -13.13
CA HIS A 46 22.02 -6.97 -13.37
C HIS A 46 22.60 -8.28 -13.91
N ARG A 47 22.28 -9.44 -13.30
CA ARG A 47 22.80 -10.75 -13.73
C ARG A 47 22.43 -11.11 -15.16
N PHE A 48 21.27 -10.67 -15.63
CA PHE A 48 20.82 -10.85 -17.01
C PHE A 48 21.26 -9.72 -17.94
N SER A 49 22.00 -8.72 -17.44
CA SER A 49 22.47 -7.56 -18.20
C SER A 49 21.34 -6.83 -18.92
N LEU A 50 20.17 -6.73 -18.27
CA LEU A 50 19.00 -6.07 -18.85
C LEU A 50 19.20 -4.55 -18.92
N SER A 51 18.67 -3.97 -19.99
CA SER A 51 18.84 -2.56 -20.35
C SER A 51 17.55 -1.97 -20.91
N GLY A 52 17.55 -0.69 -21.25
CA GLY A 52 16.35 -0.01 -21.79
C GLY A 52 15.82 -0.58 -23.12
N GLY A 53 16.59 -1.42 -23.81
CA GLY A 53 16.13 -2.16 -24.99
C GLY A 53 15.34 -3.42 -24.67
N ASP A 54 15.37 -3.89 -23.43
CA ASP A 54 14.76 -5.15 -23.01
C ASP A 54 13.37 -4.93 -22.40
N THR A 55 12.60 -6.02 -22.30
CA THR A 55 11.29 -6.03 -21.65
C THR A 55 11.18 -7.18 -20.66
N VAL A 56 10.80 -6.87 -19.42
CA VAL A 56 10.55 -7.85 -18.36
C VAL A 56 9.08 -8.24 -18.34
N LEU A 57 8.79 -9.54 -18.43
CA LEU A 57 7.45 -10.08 -18.19
C LEU A 57 7.41 -10.72 -16.80
N ASP A 58 6.48 -10.25 -15.96
CA ASP A 58 6.13 -10.90 -14.70
C ASP A 58 4.68 -11.42 -14.79
N PRO A 59 4.48 -12.73 -15.02
CA PRO A 59 3.14 -13.30 -15.21
C PRO A 59 2.32 -13.42 -13.91
N PHE A 60 2.93 -13.13 -12.75
CA PHE A 60 2.30 -13.18 -11.42
C PHE A 60 2.78 -12.01 -10.57
N CYS A 61 2.61 -10.80 -11.10
CA CYS A 61 3.33 -9.62 -10.60
C CYS A 61 2.90 -9.16 -9.20
N GLY A 62 1.77 -9.66 -8.67
CA GLY A 62 1.28 -9.31 -7.35
C GLY A 62 1.13 -7.80 -7.21
N THR A 63 1.75 -7.23 -6.17
CA THR A 63 1.76 -5.77 -5.92
C THR A 63 2.81 -5.01 -6.72
N GLY A 64 3.48 -5.68 -7.67
CA GLY A 64 4.31 -5.06 -8.69
C GLY A 64 5.77 -4.80 -8.31
N THR A 65 6.36 -5.56 -7.38
CA THR A 65 7.79 -5.39 -7.02
C THR A 65 8.69 -5.41 -8.25
N THR A 66 8.55 -6.42 -9.12
CA THR A 66 9.32 -6.53 -10.37
C THR A 66 9.14 -5.32 -11.28
N LEU A 67 7.89 -4.87 -11.44
CA LEU A 67 7.55 -3.79 -12.37
C LEU A 67 8.09 -2.43 -11.89
N VAL A 68 8.05 -2.19 -10.57
CA VAL A 68 8.61 -0.98 -9.96
C VAL A 68 10.12 -0.95 -10.15
N GLU A 69 10.82 -2.04 -9.85
CA GLU A 69 12.28 -2.10 -10.00
C GLU A 69 12.71 -2.00 -11.47
N ALA A 70 11.98 -2.66 -12.39
CA ALA A 70 12.22 -2.49 -13.82
C ALA A 70 12.06 -1.02 -14.25
N LYS A 71 11.00 -0.35 -13.77
CA LYS A 71 10.76 1.06 -14.07
C LYS A 71 11.84 1.98 -13.49
N GLU A 72 12.30 1.74 -12.26
CA GLU A 72 13.41 2.50 -11.65
C GLU A 72 14.71 2.38 -12.47
N ASN A 73 14.93 1.22 -13.10
CA ASN A 73 16.08 0.97 -13.96
C ASN A 73 15.85 1.35 -15.43
N SER A 74 14.75 2.06 -15.75
CA SER A 74 14.38 2.44 -17.12
C SER A 74 14.22 1.25 -18.08
N ILE A 75 13.80 0.10 -17.57
CA ILE A 75 13.53 -1.13 -18.33
C ILE A 75 12.01 -1.26 -18.52
N SER A 76 11.59 -1.60 -19.74
CA SER A 76 10.17 -1.82 -20.03
C SER A 76 9.67 -3.07 -19.29
N SER A 77 8.42 -3.06 -18.81
CA SER A 77 7.88 -4.23 -18.13
C SER A 77 6.38 -4.43 -18.37
N VAL A 78 5.96 -5.69 -18.32
CA VAL A 78 4.57 -6.15 -18.45
C VAL A 78 4.28 -7.06 -17.26
N GLY A 79 3.18 -6.78 -16.55
CA GLY A 79 2.72 -7.59 -15.43
C GLY A 79 1.35 -8.19 -15.69
N ILE A 80 1.16 -9.44 -15.29
CA ILE A 80 -0.14 -10.11 -15.26
C ILE A 80 -0.45 -10.47 -13.80
N GLU A 81 -1.67 -10.20 -13.38
CA GLU A 81 -2.14 -10.50 -12.02
C GLU A 81 -3.66 -10.71 -12.04
N ALA A 82 -4.12 -11.78 -11.38
CA ALA A 82 -5.54 -12.15 -11.33
C ALA A 82 -6.29 -11.43 -10.21
N SER A 83 -5.62 -11.16 -9.08
CA SER A 83 -6.20 -10.45 -7.94
C SER A 83 -6.45 -8.98 -8.31
N PRO A 84 -7.72 -8.52 -8.28
CA PRO A 84 -8.04 -7.13 -8.64
C PRO A 84 -7.32 -6.11 -7.75
N MET A 85 -7.17 -6.39 -6.46
CA MET A 85 -6.50 -5.48 -5.52
C MET A 85 -4.99 -5.42 -5.76
N ALA A 86 -4.36 -6.56 -6.02
CA ALA A 86 -2.92 -6.62 -6.31
C ALA A 86 -2.61 -5.95 -7.65
N SER A 87 -3.40 -6.23 -8.69
CA SER A 87 -3.32 -5.59 -10.01
C SER A 87 -3.55 -4.07 -9.94
N PHE A 88 -4.53 -3.62 -9.15
CA PHE A 88 -4.73 -2.19 -8.87
C PHE A 88 -3.49 -1.57 -8.20
N THR A 89 -2.97 -2.23 -7.17
CA THR A 89 -1.78 -1.77 -6.42
C THR A 89 -0.56 -1.66 -7.33
N SER A 90 -0.28 -2.69 -8.14
CA SER A 90 0.86 -2.68 -9.05
C SER A 90 0.73 -1.56 -10.08
N LYS A 91 -0.45 -1.40 -10.70
CA LYS A 91 -0.73 -0.32 -11.66
C LYS A 91 -0.54 1.08 -11.07
N VAL A 92 -0.96 1.31 -9.83
CA VAL A 92 -0.80 2.60 -9.15
C VAL A 92 0.65 2.83 -8.76
N LYS A 93 1.34 1.83 -8.19
CA LYS A 93 2.76 1.90 -7.84
C LYS A 93 3.66 2.13 -9.05
N THR A 94 3.26 1.70 -10.25
CA THR A 94 4.00 1.96 -11.49
C THR A 94 3.54 3.22 -12.22
N ASN A 95 2.51 3.93 -11.74
CA ASN A 95 2.06 5.20 -12.31
C ASN A 95 2.52 6.40 -11.47
N TRP A 96 3.76 6.84 -11.69
CA TRP A 96 4.37 7.93 -10.94
C TRP A 96 3.87 9.27 -11.46
N THR A 97 3.00 9.92 -10.69
CA THR A 97 2.52 11.25 -11.04
C THR A 97 3.61 12.30 -10.82
N LYS A 98 3.72 13.27 -11.73
CA LYS A 98 4.54 14.48 -11.54
C LYS A 98 3.78 15.59 -10.79
N ARG A 99 2.51 15.36 -10.43
CA ARG A 99 1.58 16.36 -9.88
C ARG A 99 1.54 16.34 -8.34
N PHE A 100 2.69 16.24 -7.69
CA PHE A 100 2.78 16.11 -6.23
C PHE A 100 2.03 17.23 -5.46
N LEU A 101 2.19 18.49 -5.88
CA LEU A 101 1.50 19.63 -5.25
C LEU A 101 -0.02 19.57 -5.40
N GLN A 102 -0.53 18.97 -6.48
CA GLN A 102 -1.96 18.80 -6.68
C GLN A 102 -2.48 17.66 -5.83
N LEU A 103 -1.78 16.52 -5.82
CA LEU A 103 -2.09 15.37 -4.97
C LEU A 103 -2.22 15.78 -3.50
N LYS A 104 -1.22 16.51 -2.97
CA LYS A 104 -1.24 16.98 -1.57
C LYS A 104 -2.46 17.86 -1.27
N ARG A 105 -2.70 18.89 -2.10
CA ARG A 105 -3.86 19.78 -1.93
C ARG A 105 -5.19 19.03 -2.02
N THR A 106 -5.30 18.08 -2.94
CA THR A 106 -6.51 17.24 -3.07
C THR A 106 -6.69 16.34 -1.86
N ALA A 107 -5.61 15.74 -1.32
CA ALA A 107 -5.65 14.93 -0.11
C ALA A 107 -6.15 15.75 1.08
N GLU A 108 -5.58 16.94 1.31
CA GLU A 108 -5.99 17.87 2.37
C GLU A 108 -7.47 18.25 2.24
N THR A 109 -7.91 18.59 1.01
CA THR A 109 -9.32 18.93 0.74
C THR A 109 -10.28 17.76 1.01
N VAL A 110 -9.89 16.54 0.60
CA VAL A 110 -10.68 15.32 0.84
C VAL A 110 -10.81 15.05 2.34
N VAL A 111 -9.71 15.17 3.08
CA VAL A 111 -9.70 14.98 4.53
C VAL A 111 -10.55 16.04 5.24
N GLU A 112 -10.42 17.31 4.86
CA GLU A 112 -11.22 18.40 5.42
C GLU A 112 -12.72 18.14 5.23
N LYS A 113 -13.15 17.79 4.01
CA LYS A 113 -14.55 17.43 3.74
C LYS A 113 -15.01 16.22 4.56
N ALA A 114 -14.20 15.18 4.64
CA ALA A 114 -14.51 13.98 5.42
C ALA A 114 -14.69 14.31 6.91
N ILE A 115 -13.85 15.19 7.47
CA ILE A 115 -13.98 15.67 8.85
C ILE A 115 -15.28 16.46 9.03
N GLN A 116 -15.62 17.35 8.10
CA GLN A 116 -16.88 18.11 8.17
C GLN A 116 -18.09 17.17 8.16
N THR A 117 -18.10 16.17 7.27
CA THR A 117 -19.16 15.14 7.23
C THR A 117 -19.22 14.35 8.53
N TYR A 118 -18.08 13.97 9.09
CA TYR A 118 -18.00 13.22 10.35
C TYR A 118 -18.53 14.00 11.56
N LEU A 119 -18.26 15.31 11.62
CA LEU A 119 -18.70 16.18 12.70
C LEU A 119 -20.18 16.59 12.60
N GLN A 120 -20.83 16.34 11.46
CA GLN A 120 -22.22 16.72 11.25
C GLN A 120 -23.16 15.86 12.11
N SER A 121 -23.90 16.49 13.03
CA SER A 121 -24.86 15.80 13.90
C SER A 121 -26.03 15.19 13.12
N GLY A 122 -26.46 13.99 13.52
CA GLY A 122 -27.66 13.35 12.99
C GLY A 122 -27.46 12.51 11.72
N GLN A 123 -26.24 12.41 11.21
CA GLN A 123 -25.92 11.48 10.13
C GLN A 123 -25.87 10.03 10.66
N PRO A 124 -26.42 9.05 9.92
CA PRO A 124 -26.31 7.65 10.30
C PRO A 124 -24.87 7.15 10.18
N ILE A 125 -24.48 6.23 11.06
CA ILE A 125 -23.20 5.52 10.97
C ILE A 125 -23.19 4.71 9.67
N LEU A 126 -22.20 4.97 8.82
CA LEU A 126 -21.94 4.19 7.62
C LEU A 126 -21.39 2.82 7.99
N ARG A 127 -21.95 1.79 7.37
CA ARG A 127 -21.57 0.38 7.55
C ARG A 127 -21.49 -0.31 6.20
N PHE A 128 -20.91 -1.50 6.20
CA PHE A 128 -20.97 -2.39 5.04
C PHE A 128 -22.39 -2.90 4.81
N THR A 129 -22.68 -3.30 3.57
CA THR A 129 -23.89 -4.08 3.30
C THR A 129 -23.72 -5.50 3.85
N PRO A 130 -24.81 -6.25 4.09
CA PRO A 130 -24.73 -7.64 4.58
C PRO A 130 -23.86 -8.55 3.68
N GLU A 131 -23.79 -8.28 2.38
CA GLU A 131 -22.98 -9.01 1.42
C GLU A 131 -21.49 -8.68 1.59
N GLN A 132 -21.16 -7.40 1.80
CA GLN A 132 -19.79 -6.95 2.03
C GLN A 132 -19.24 -7.47 3.36
N GLU A 133 -20.07 -7.53 4.41
CA GLU A 133 -19.68 -8.08 5.72
C GLU A 133 -19.28 -9.56 5.65
N LYS A 134 -19.90 -10.34 4.76
CA LYS A 134 -19.55 -11.77 4.57
C LYS A 134 -18.19 -12.00 3.92
N ILE A 135 -17.65 -10.99 3.24
CA ILE A 135 -16.37 -11.10 2.53
C ILE A 135 -15.19 -10.89 3.50
N ILE A 136 -15.40 -10.13 4.57
CA ILE A 136 -14.34 -9.77 5.52
C ILE A 136 -14.34 -10.68 6.75
N LEU A 137 -13.17 -10.79 7.38
CA LEU A 137 -13.07 -11.52 8.65
C LEU A 137 -13.91 -10.81 9.72
N THR A 138 -14.68 -11.58 10.49
CA THR A 138 -15.49 -11.04 11.58
C THR A 138 -14.60 -10.27 12.57
N ASN A 139 -15.03 -9.06 12.94
CA ASN A 139 -14.28 -8.14 13.80
C ASN A 139 -12.94 -7.63 13.24
N SER A 140 -12.67 -7.80 11.93
CA SER A 140 -11.46 -7.25 11.29
C SER A 140 -11.37 -5.73 11.35
N ILE A 141 -12.50 -5.03 11.48
CA ILE A 141 -12.57 -3.59 11.69
C ILE A 141 -13.76 -3.28 12.60
N SER A 142 -13.62 -2.29 13.47
CA SER A 142 -14.69 -1.84 14.37
C SER A 142 -15.56 -0.78 13.68
N GLU A 143 -16.76 -0.54 14.21
CA GLU A 143 -17.76 0.34 13.57
C GLU A 143 -17.27 1.76 13.31
N LEU A 144 -16.64 2.41 14.30
CA LEU A 144 -16.22 3.81 14.16
C LEU A 144 -15.03 3.98 13.18
N PRO A 145 -13.95 3.16 13.23
CA PRO A 145 -12.94 3.15 12.18
C PRO A 145 -13.53 2.85 10.79
N LEU A 146 -14.44 1.89 10.67
CA LEU A 146 -15.11 1.57 9.41
C LEU A 146 -15.89 2.78 8.87
N HIS A 147 -16.67 3.42 9.73
CA HIS A 147 -17.45 4.60 9.38
C HIS A 147 -16.56 5.71 8.82
N LYS A 148 -15.44 6.02 9.49
CA LYS A 148 -14.45 7.00 9.01
C LYS A 148 -13.85 6.61 7.66
N CYS A 149 -13.49 5.33 7.47
CA CYS A 149 -13.00 4.83 6.18
C CYS A 149 -14.04 4.98 5.07
N LEU A 150 -15.33 4.73 5.35
CA LEU A 150 -16.41 4.85 4.36
C LEU A 150 -16.73 6.30 4.00
N ILE A 151 -16.69 7.23 4.96
CA ILE A 151 -16.79 8.67 4.68
C ILE A 151 -15.66 9.06 3.74
N LEU A 152 -14.43 8.71 4.08
CA LEU A 152 -13.25 9.05 3.29
C LEU A 152 -13.30 8.43 1.89
N LEU A 153 -13.77 7.19 1.79
CA LEU A 153 -13.98 6.52 0.50
C LEU A 153 -14.95 7.29 -0.40
N ASN A 154 -16.04 7.82 0.14
CA ASN A 154 -17.01 8.60 -0.62
C ASN A 154 -16.39 9.90 -1.15
N GLU A 155 -15.65 10.63 -0.30
CA GLU A 155 -14.95 11.85 -0.70
C GLU A 155 -13.87 11.59 -1.75
N ILE A 156 -13.11 10.49 -1.61
CA ILE A 156 -12.11 10.08 -2.62
C ILE A 156 -12.78 9.72 -3.94
N LYS A 157 -13.92 9.02 -3.92
CA LYS A 157 -14.66 8.65 -5.15
C LYS A 157 -15.14 9.87 -5.92
N ALA A 158 -15.45 10.98 -5.23
CA ALA A 158 -15.85 12.24 -5.83
C ALA A 158 -14.69 13.00 -6.53
N VAL A 159 -13.44 12.60 -6.32
CA VAL A 159 -12.28 13.18 -7.01
C VAL A 159 -12.36 12.84 -8.51
N GLY A 160 -12.41 13.87 -9.35
CA GLY A 160 -12.53 13.71 -10.80
C GLY A 160 -11.27 13.22 -11.50
N GLU A 161 -10.09 13.58 -10.98
CA GLU A 161 -8.82 13.20 -11.59
C GLU A 161 -8.43 11.76 -11.22
N LEU A 162 -8.45 10.86 -12.20
CA LEU A 162 -8.29 9.41 -12.00
C LEU A 162 -6.96 9.03 -11.35
N GLU A 163 -5.85 9.64 -11.76
CA GLU A 163 -4.53 9.34 -11.20
C GLU A 163 -4.45 9.68 -9.71
N ILE A 164 -4.89 10.89 -9.35
CA ILE A 164 -4.93 11.36 -7.96
C ILE A 164 -5.89 10.49 -7.15
N ARG A 165 -7.10 10.24 -7.67
CA ARG A 165 -8.09 9.37 -7.02
C ARG A 165 -7.51 7.99 -6.72
N ASN A 166 -6.81 7.37 -7.67
CA ASN A 166 -6.26 6.04 -7.48
C ASN A 166 -5.13 6.02 -6.43
N LEU A 167 -4.30 7.06 -6.38
CA LEU A 167 -3.29 7.22 -5.32
C LEU A 167 -3.95 7.36 -3.93
N LEU A 168 -4.99 8.18 -3.83
CA LEU A 168 -5.75 8.33 -2.58
C LEU A 168 -6.48 7.05 -2.17
N LEU A 169 -7.03 6.29 -3.13
CA LEU A 169 -7.63 4.98 -2.87
C LEU A 169 -6.59 3.98 -2.35
N LEU A 170 -5.38 3.98 -2.91
CA LEU A 170 -4.30 3.14 -2.42
C LEU A 170 -3.84 3.56 -1.01
N ALA A 171 -3.76 4.86 -0.74
CA ALA A 171 -3.47 5.38 0.60
C ALA A 171 -4.57 4.98 1.61
N LEU A 172 -5.85 5.10 1.25
CA LEU A 172 -6.95 4.62 2.09
C LEU A 172 -6.89 3.10 2.31
N ALA A 173 -6.55 2.31 1.29
CA ALA A 173 -6.38 0.86 1.44
C ALA A 173 -5.26 0.53 2.43
N HIS A 174 -4.15 1.28 2.41
CA HIS A 174 -3.10 1.18 3.41
C HIS A 174 -3.62 1.51 4.80
N VAL A 175 -4.20 2.70 5.01
CA VAL A 175 -4.71 3.17 6.31
C VAL A 175 -5.76 2.23 6.87
N ALA A 176 -6.68 1.74 6.02
CA ALA A 176 -7.72 0.80 6.42
C ALA A 176 -7.12 -0.46 7.05
N VAL A 177 -6.00 -0.95 6.52
CA VAL A 177 -5.33 -2.17 7.01
C VAL A 177 -4.37 -1.88 8.16
N SER A 178 -3.49 -0.89 8.04
CA SER A 178 -2.41 -0.64 9.02
C SER A 178 -2.92 0.07 10.28
N SER A 179 -3.81 1.05 10.12
CA SER A 179 -4.27 1.93 11.20
C SER A 179 -5.68 1.61 11.67
N ALA A 180 -6.63 1.44 10.76
CA ALA A 180 -8.05 1.29 11.12
C ALA A 180 -8.42 -0.13 11.56
N SER A 181 -7.81 -1.14 10.96
CA SER A 181 -8.18 -2.53 11.21
C SER A 181 -7.67 -3.08 12.56
N ASN A 182 -8.31 -4.16 12.97
CA ASN A 182 -7.88 -5.09 14.02
C ASN A 182 -7.06 -6.26 13.45
N LEU A 183 -6.67 -6.22 12.17
CA LEU A 183 -5.92 -7.30 11.54
C LEU A 183 -4.51 -7.41 12.16
N LYS A 184 -4.01 -8.64 12.21
CA LYS A 184 -2.63 -8.95 12.56
C LYS A 184 -2.04 -9.84 11.47
N PHE A 185 -0.83 -9.49 11.06
CA PHE A 185 -0.09 -10.21 10.04
C PHE A 185 0.99 -11.07 10.73
N GLY A 186 0.74 -12.36 10.82
CA GLY A 186 1.72 -13.38 11.22
C GLY A 186 2.08 -14.26 10.01
N PRO A 187 2.35 -15.56 10.22
CA PRO A 187 2.40 -16.55 9.12
C PRO A 187 1.10 -16.56 8.30
N GLU A 188 -0.02 -16.26 8.98
CA GLU A 188 -1.34 -16.08 8.40
C GLU A 188 -1.94 -14.72 8.83
N VAL A 189 -3.00 -14.30 8.14
CA VAL A 189 -3.78 -13.12 8.52
C VAL A 189 -4.78 -13.50 9.59
N GLY A 190 -4.75 -12.81 10.72
CA GLY A 190 -5.69 -13.03 11.83
C GLY A 190 -6.28 -11.73 12.37
N VAL A 191 -7.14 -11.85 13.37
CA VAL A 191 -7.75 -10.71 14.08
C VAL A 191 -7.18 -10.62 15.50
N GLY A 192 -6.73 -9.43 15.90
CA GLY A 192 -6.20 -9.17 17.22
C GLY A 192 -7.26 -9.31 18.33
N LYS A 193 -6.83 -9.81 19.50
CA LYS A 193 -7.72 -9.94 20.69
C LYS A 193 -8.26 -8.59 21.17
N LYS A 194 -7.44 -7.54 21.15
CA LYS A 194 -7.85 -6.18 21.52
C LYS A 194 -8.37 -5.47 20.28
N LYS A 195 -9.65 -5.11 20.30
CA LYS A 195 -10.29 -4.34 19.23
C LYS A 195 -10.07 -2.85 19.47
N LYS A 196 -9.79 -2.12 18.40
CA LYS A 196 -9.71 -0.65 18.42
C LYS A 196 -11.12 -0.10 18.45
N GLU A 197 -11.46 0.70 19.46
CA GLU A 197 -12.76 1.38 19.50
C GLU A 197 -12.80 2.55 18.50
N ASP A 198 -11.65 3.21 18.30
CA ASP A 198 -11.46 4.26 17.31
C ASP A 198 -10.05 4.20 16.68
N ALA A 199 -9.86 4.89 15.55
CA ALA A 199 -8.60 5.04 14.83
C ALA A 199 -8.47 6.42 14.16
N ARG A 200 -7.23 6.85 13.96
CA ARG A 200 -6.84 8.13 13.34
C ARG A 200 -6.90 8.08 11.81
N VAL A 201 -8.04 7.65 11.27
CA VAL A 201 -8.20 7.35 9.83
C VAL A 201 -7.95 8.58 8.93
N PHE A 202 -8.36 9.77 9.38
CA PHE A 202 -8.24 10.99 8.58
C PHE A 202 -6.82 11.55 8.61
N GLU A 203 -6.19 11.50 9.78
CA GLU A 203 -4.84 11.98 10.00
C GLU A 203 -3.79 11.08 9.34
N ASP A 204 -4.02 9.76 9.35
CA ASP A 204 -3.07 8.80 8.78
C ASP A 204 -3.13 8.75 7.23
N LEU A 205 -4.07 9.45 6.59
CA LEU A 205 -4.12 9.56 5.13
C LEU A 205 -3.10 10.59 4.58
N ILE A 206 -2.76 11.61 5.36
CA ILE A 206 -1.98 12.79 4.93
C ILE A 206 -0.53 12.77 5.40
#